data_AF-A0A9P7EGW6-F1
#
_entry.id   AF-A0A9P7EGW6-F1
#
_cell.length_a   1.000
_cell.length_b   1.000
_cell.length_c   1.000
_cell.angle_alpha   90.00
_cell.angle_beta   90.00
_cell.angle_gamma   90.00
#
_symmetry.space_group_name_H-M   'P 1'
#
loop_
_entity.id
_entity.type
_entity.pdbx_description
1 polymer ?
#
loop_
_entity_poly.entity_id
_entity_poly.type
_entity_poly.pdbx_seq_one_letter_code
_entity_poly.pdbx_strand_id
1 'polypeptide(L)'
;LILDKGTYDAIALMEKDENGGIPAEGYPMRIAKLLNLEAFSNYMCVSCNFTKVELQSRFITEETGLQYHSRIEYPAISFGGSIGSACSGVAFTKFA
;
A
#
# COMPACT_ATOMS: atom_id res chain seq x y z
N LEU A 1 -4.60 -6.72 -12.46
CA LEU A 1 -4.80 -6.77 -11.00
C LEU A 1 -3.53 -7.29 -10.35
N ILE A 2 -2.98 -6.58 -9.36
CA ILE A 2 -1.83 -7.03 -8.55
C ILE A 2 -2.30 -7.21 -7.11
N LEU A 3 -1.94 -8.33 -6.49
CA LEU A 3 -2.25 -8.65 -5.10
C LEU A 3 -0.95 -8.74 -4.30
N ASP A 4 -0.89 -8.01 -3.20
CA ASP A 4 0.25 -7.94 -2.31
C ASP A 4 -0.22 -8.23 -0.89
N LYS A 5 0.19 -9.40 -0.38
CA LYS A 5 -0.08 -9.82 0.99
C LYS A 5 1.25 -9.85 1.75
N GLY A 6 1.71 -8.68 2.16
CA GLY A 6 2.90 -8.53 3.01
C GLY A 6 4.24 -8.39 2.27
N THR A 7 4.26 -8.29 0.94
CA THR A 7 5.50 -7.96 0.20
C THR A 7 5.96 -6.56 0.58
N TYR A 8 5.05 -5.59 0.60
CA TYR A 8 5.36 -4.24 1.07
C TYR A 8 5.85 -4.22 2.52
N ASP A 9 5.25 -5.04 3.40
CA ASP A 9 5.68 -5.18 4.80
C ASP A 9 7.12 -5.71 4.91
N ALA A 10 7.44 -6.76 4.16
CA ALA A 10 8.79 -7.32 4.14
C ALA A 10 9.82 -6.31 3.64
N ILE A 11 9.48 -5.53 2.60
CA ILE A 11 10.36 -4.48 2.07
C ILE A 11 10.57 -3.36 3.07
N ALA A 12 9.53 -2.97 3.81
CA ALA A 12 9.63 -1.93 4.84
C ALA A 12 10.50 -2.31 6.03
N LEU A 13 10.77 -3.61 6.22
CA LEU A 13 11.65 -4.13 7.27
C LEU A 13 13.11 -4.31 6.80
N MET A 14 13.40 -4.08 5.53
CA MET A 14 14.78 -4.20 5.02
C MET A 14 15.67 -3.07 5.55
N GLU A 15 16.97 -3.36 5.61
CA GLU A 15 17.98 -2.34 5.87
C GLU A 15 18.01 -1.29 4.75
N LYS A 16 18.54 -0.12 5.10
CA LYS A 16 18.79 0.92 4.10
C LYS A 16 19.78 0.42 3.06
N ASP A 17 19.64 0.90 1.84
CA ASP A 17 20.62 0.61 0.80
C ASP A 17 21.98 1.27 1.11
N GLU A 18 23.00 0.96 0.30
CA GLU A 18 24.36 1.47 0.45
C GLU A 18 24.44 3.02 0.40
N ASN A 19 23.41 3.68 -0.16
CA ASN A 19 23.30 5.13 -0.25
C ASN A 19 22.41 5.73 0.85
N GLY A 20 21.93 4.91 1.80
CA GLY A 20 21.06 5.34 2.89
C GLY A 20 19.57 5.45 2.52
N GLY A 21 19.19 5.02 1.32
CA GLY A 21 17.81 5.01 0.84
C GLY A 21 16.96 3.96 1.55
N ILE A 22 15.67 4.24 1.75
CA ILE A 22 14.72 3.31 2.36
C ILE A 22 14.06 2.49 1.23
N PRO A 23 14.30 1.17 1.10
CA PRO A 23 13.82 0.39 -0.04
C PRO A 23 12.31 0.49 -0.31
N ALA A 24 11.53 0.64 0.76
CA ALA A 24 10.08 0.78 0.70
C ALA A 24 9.60 2.05 -0.01
N GLU A 25 10.37 3.15 0.00
CA GLU A 25 10.00 4.40 -0.67
C GLU A 25 9.89 4.24 -2.19
N GLY A 26 10.74 3.40 -2.78
CA GLY A 26 10.68 3.12 -4.22
C GLY A 26 9.63 2.08 -4.62
N TYR A 27 9.00 1.38 -3.67
CA TYR A 27 8.08 0.29 -3.98
C TYR A 27 6.76 0.75 -4.62
N PRO A 28 6.09 1.81 -4.13
CA PRO A 28 4.87 2.34 -4.77
C PRO A 28 5.04 2.64 -6.25
N MET A 29 6.17 3.25 -6.64
CA MET A 29 6.48 3.55 -8.04
C MET A 29 6.67 2.28 -8.89
N ARG A 30 7.29 1.23 -8.33
CA ARG A 30 7.44 -0.06 -9.03
C ARG A 30 6.08 -0.70 -9.29
N ILE A 31 5.18 -0.70 -8.30
CA ILE A 31 3.80 -1.15 -8.47
C ILE A 31 3.09 -0.33 -9.55
N ALA A 32 3.19 0.99 -9.49
CA ALA A 32 2.55 1.88 -10.46
C ALA A 32 3.00 1.63 -11.91
N LYS A 33 4.27 1.24 -12.13
CA LYS A 33 4.82 0.88 -13.45
C LYS A 33 4.38 -0.50 -13.93
N LEU A 34 4.09 -1.43 -13.03
CA LEU A 34 3.62 -2.77 -13.36
C LEU A 34 2.13 -2.81 -13.71
N LEU A 35 1.36 -1.82 -13.25
CA LEU A 35 -0.05 -1.69 -13.63
C LEU A 35 -0.15 -1.22 -15.08
N ASN A 36 -0.99 -1.90 -15.86
CA ASN A 36 -1.20 -1.59 -17.27
C ASN A 36 -1.86 -0.21 -17.40
N LEU A 37 -1.26 0.70 -18.15
CA LEU A 37 -1.81 2.03 -18.42
C LEU A 37 -2.90 2.02 -19.49
N GLU A 38 -2.94 1.01 -20.36
CA GLU A 38 -3.95 0.92 -21.43
C GLU A 38 -5.26 0.26 -20.97
N ALA A 39 -5.32 -0.18 -19.70
CA ALA A 39 -6.48 -0.85 -19.15
C ALA A 39 -6.70 -0.45 -17.68
N PHE A 40 -7.97 -0.40 -17.27
CA PHE A 40 -8.33 -0.19 -15.87
C PHE A 40 -7.66 -1.24 -14.98
N SER A 41 -6.76 -0.78 -14.09
CA SER A 41 -5.85 -1.67 -13.35
C SER A 41 -5.92 -1.40 -11.85
N ASN A 42 -6.03 -2.48 -11.08
CA ASN A 42 -6.12 -2.43 -9.62
C ASN A 42 -4.89 -3.04 -8.95
N TYR A 43 -4.53 -2.49 -7.79
CA TYR A 43 -3.53 -3.00 -6.85
C TYR A 43 -4.17 -3.17 -5.47
N MET A 44 -3.95 -4.30 -4.80
CA MET A 44 -4.46 -4.57 -3.46
C MET A 44 -3.29 -4.84 -2.51
N CYS A 45 -3.13 -4.00 -1.49
CA CYS A 45 -2.14 -4.18 -0.43
C CYS A 45 -2.82 -4.65 0.85
N VAL A 46 -2.41 -5.80 1.37
CA VAL A 46 -2.76 -6.30 2.70
C VAL A 46 -1.51 -6.25 3.55
N SER A 47 -1.57 -5.47 4.62
CA SER A 47 -0.45 -5.19 5.52
C SER A 47 -0.87 -5.39 6.98
N CYS A 48 0.02 -5.90 7.81
CA CYS A 48 -0.18 -5.94 9.27
C CYS A 48 0.75 -4.96 10.01
N ASN A 49 1.60 -4.23 9.27
CA ASN A 49 2.50 -3.21 9.81
C ASN A 49 2.03 -1.77 9.55
N PHE A 50 1.11 -1.56 8.61
CA PHE A 50 0.63 -0.23 8.22
C PHE A 50 -0.88 -0.11 8.34
N THR A 51 -1.32 1.06 8.79
CA THR A 51 -2.73 1.47 8.78
C THR A 51 -3.21 1.83 7.37
N LYS A 52 -4.53 1.91 7.17
CA LYS A 52 -5.11 2.44 5.93
C LYS A 52 -4.53 3.81 5.55
N VAL A 53 -4.44 4.71 6.52
CA VAL A 53 -3.99 6.09 6.31
C VAL A 53 -2.53 6.10 5.84
N GLU A 54 -1.69 5.29 6.48
CA GLU A 54 -0.28 5.15 6.12
C GLU A 54 -0.06 4.50 4.76
N LEU A 55 -0.89 3.52 4.39
CA LEU A 55 -0.84 2.94 3.04
C LEU A 55 -1.29 3.98 2.00
N GLN A 56 -2.37 4.71 2.28
CA GLN A 56 -2.82 5.78 1.38
C GLN A 56 -1.74 6.86 1.18
N SER A 57 -1.10 7.34 2.25
CA SER A 57 -0.08 8.39 2.13
C SER A 57 1.16 7.95 1.35
N ARG A 58 1.45 6.65 1.30
CA ARG A 58 2.61 6.09 0.58
C ARG A 58 2.31 5.75 -0.87
N PHE A 59 1.10 5.26 -1.15
CA PHE A 59 0.75 4.78 -2.48
C PHE A 59 0.04 5.84 -3.34
N ILE A 60 -0.67 6.79 -2.73
CA ILE A 60 -1.40 7.85 -3.44
C ILE A 60 -0.49 9.07 -3.54
N THR A 61 0.22 9.18 -4.67
CA THR A 61 1.09 10.31 -5.00
C THR A 61 0.81 10.75 -6.44
N GLU A 62 1.20 11.97 -6.79
CA GLU A 62 1.08 12.44 -8.19
C GLU A 62 1.85 11.53 -9.15
N GLU A 63 3.03 11.07 -8.76
CA GLU A 63 3.89 10.25 -9.60
C GLU A 63 3.35 8.83 -9.83
N THR A 64 2.73 8.23 -8.81
CA THR A 64 2.14 6.87 -8.93
C THR A 64 0.84 6.89 -9.73
N GLY A 65 0.11 8.01 -9.70
CA GLY A 65 -1.22 8.13 -10.30
C GLY A 65 -2.27 7.18 -9.68
N LEU A 66 -1.95 6.58 -8.54
CA LEU A 66 -2.85 5.66 -7.84
C LEU A 66 -3.89 6.43 -7.06
N GLN A 67 -5.11 5.94 -7.09
CA GLN A 67 -6.24 6.48 -6.34
C GLN A 67 -6.80 5.42 -5.40
N TYR A 68 -7.37 5.85 -4.28
CA TYR A 68 -8.08 4.95 -3.39
C TYR A 68 -9.31 4.36 -4.11
N HIS A 69 -9.48 3.04 -4.01
CA HIS A 69 -10.65 2.36 -4.53
C HIS A 69 -11.54 1.84 -3.39
N SER A 70 -11.02 0.95 -2.56
CA SER A 70 -11.81 0.32 -1.48
C SER A 70 -10.92 -0.24 -0.37
N ARG A 71 -11.53 -0.75 0.70
CA ARG A 71 -10.86 -1.43 1.81
C ARG A 71 -11.59 -2.72 2.17
N ILE A 72 -10.85 -3.71 2.63
CA ILE A 72 -11.39 -4.85 3.37
C ILE A 72 -11.58 -4.43 4.83
N GLU A 73 -12.81 -4.58 5.31
CA GLU A 73 -13.14 -4.43 6.73
C GLU A 73 -12.73 -5.70 7.47
N TYR A 74 -11.91 -5.53 8.50
CA TYR A 74 -11.44 -6.60 9.38
C TYR A 74 -12.00 -6.38 10.78
N PRO A 75 -12.11 -7.44 11.61
CA PRO A 75 -12.45 -7.29 13.02
C PRO A 75 -11.53 -6.26 13.68
N ALA A 76 -12.13 -5.30 14.38
CA ALA A 76 -11.42 -4.19 15.00
C ALA A 76 -11.70 -4.16 16.49
N ILE A 77 -10.67 -3.79 17.26
CA ILE A 77 -10.74 -3.57 18.69
C ILE A 77 -10.68 -2.06 18.91
N SER A 78 -11.59 -1.55 19.75
CA SER A 78 -11.57 -0.16 20.18
C SER A 78 -10.97 -0.06 21.58
N PHE A 79 -9.95 0.76 21.74
CA PHE A 79 -9.32 1.03 23.04
C PHE A 79 -8.91 2.50 23.14
N GLY A 80 -9.33 3.19 24.21
CA GLY A 80 -8.97 4.59 24.45
C GLY A 80 -9.41 5.57 23.34
N GLY A 81 -10.50 5.27 22.62
CA GLY A 81 -10.99 6.10 21.51
C GLY A 81 -10.32 5.83 20.15
N SER A 82 -9.36 4.90 20.08
CA SER A 82 -8.73 4.46 18.84
C SER A 82 -9.27 3.10 18.41
N ILE A 83 -9.58 2.96 17.12
CA ILE A 83 -10.05 1.69 16.53
C ILE A 83 -8.90 1.11 15.70
N GLY A 84 -8.43 -0.07 16.08
CA GLY A 84 -7.35 -0.79 15.41
C GLY A 84 -7.80 -2.17 14.94
N SER A 85 -7.20 -2.65 13.86
CA SER A 85 -7.35 -4.05 13.43
C SER A 85 -5.97 -4.67 13.29
N ALA A 86 -5.90 -6.01 13.36
CA ALA A 86 -4.66 -6.75 13.21
C ALA A 86 -3.99 -6.52 11.84
N CYS A 87 -4.79 -6.25 10.79
CA CYS A 87 -4.27 -5.93 9.46
C CYS A 87 -5.15 -4.89 8.73
N SER A 88 -4.59 -4.26 7.70
CA SER A 88 -5.22 -3.31 6.79
C SER A 88 -5.15 -3.85 5.36
N GLY A 89 -6.29 -3.95 4.68
CA GLY A 89 -6.37 -4.34 3.28
C GLY A 89 -6.92 -3.20 2.44
N VAL A 90 -6.11 -2.55 1.62
CA VAL A 90 -6.50 -1.37 0.82
C VAL A 90 -6.31 -1.66 -0.66
N ALA A 91 -7.37 -1.43 -1.43
CA ALA A 91 -7.36 -1.48 -2.88
C ALA A 91 -7.14 -0.06 -3.44
N PHE A 92 -6.30 0.01 -4.44
CA PHE A 92 -5.99 1.18 -5.24
C PHE A 92 -6.32 0.89 -6.69
N THR A 93 -6.67 1.93 -7.41
CA THR A 93 -6.90 1.87 -8.86
C THR A 93 -6.01 2.86 -9.57
N LYS A 94 -5.63 2.53 -10.81
CA LYS A 94 -4.94 3.42 -11.73
C LYS A 94 -5.76 3.52 -13.00
N PHE A 95 -6.09 4.76 -13.36
CA PHE A 95 -6.77 5.08 -14.62
C PHE A 95 -5.71 5.39 -15.70
N ALA A 96 -6.09 5.11 -16.95
CA ALA A 96 -5.35 5.53 -18.14
C ALA A 96 -5.36 7.05 -18.29
#